data_AF-K3WWB7-F1
#
_entry.id   AF-K3WWB7-F1
#
_cell.length_a   1.000
_cell.length_b   1.000
_cell.length_c   1.000
_cell.angle_alpha   90.00
_cell.angle_beta   90.00
_cell.angle_gamma   90.00
#
_symmetry.space_group_name_H-M   'P 1'
#
loop_
_entity.id
_entity.type
_entity.pdbx_description
1 polymer ?
#
loop_
_entity_poly.entity_id
_entity_poly.type
_entity_poly.pdbx_seq_one_letter_code
_entity_poly.pdbx_strand_id
1 'polypeptide(L)'
;MTEGCTSRAKHFGRCWRHGGSMECKVTGCVNRAKSRGFCWSHGGGTKCKSDPCEKIAISNGLCWAHGGGKRCIVEDCMKQAYERTQNYCNSHYQQWKLGHSLPLTSA
;
A
#
# COMPACT_ATOMS: atom_id res chain seq x y z
N MET A 1 -18.90 20.14 4.10
CA MET A 1 -17.69 20.04 4.96
C MET A 1 -18.15 19.46 6.29
N THR A 2 -17.44 18.48 6.83
CA THR A 2 -17.71 17.96 8.19
C THR A 2 -16.79 18.70 9.14
N GLU A 3 -17.33 19.30 10.20
CA GLU A 3 -16.54 20.07 11.18
C GLU A 3 -15.38 19.24 11.75
N GLY A 4 -14.20 19.85 11.83
CA GLY A 4 -12.98 19.20 12.33
C GLY A 4 -12.32 18.20 11.35
N CYS A 5 -12.82 18.01 10.13
CA CYS A 5 -12.19 17.08 9.18
C CYS A 5 -11.02 17.74 8.43
N THR A 6 -9.79 17.33 8.76
CA THR A 6 -8.55 17.74 8.06
C THR A 6 -8.29 16.97 6.75
N SER A 7 -9.15 16.00 6.41
CA SER A 7 -8.96 15.17 5.22
C SER A 7 -9.41 15.89 3.95
N ARG A 8 -8.54 15.90 2.94
CA ARG A 8 -8.82 16.52 1.64
C ARG A 8 -10.05 15.89 0.97
N ALA A 9 -10.93 16.77 0.49
CA ALA A 9 -12.10 16.38 -0.28
C ALA A 9 -11.71 15.71 -1.61
N LYS A 10 -12.47 14.70 -2.02
CA LYS A 10 -12.34 14.02 -3.30
C LYS A 10 -13.62 14.23 -4.11
N HIS A 11 -14.56 13.28 -4.04
CA HIS A 11 -15.85 13.40 -4.71
C HIS A 11 -16.86 14.14 -3.84
N PHE A 12 -17.79 14.86 -4.49
CA PHE A 12 -18.90 15.57 -3.84
C PHE A 12 -18.48 16.55 -2.75
N GLY A 13 -17.26 17.11 -2.81
CA GLY A 13 -16.74 18.01 -1.79
C GLY A 13 -16.52 17.36 -0.42
N ARG A 14 -16.48 16.03 -0.34
CA ARG A 14 -16.30 15.28 0.92
C ARG A 14 -15.08 14.38 0.86
N CYS A 15 -14.54 14.02 2.04
CA CYS A 15 -13.42 13.09 2.13
C CYS A 15 -13.92 11.64 2.04
N TRP A 16 -12.99 10.69 1.83
CA TRP A 16 -13.34 9.28 1.69
C TRP A 16 -14.05 8.65 2.92
N ARG A 17 -13.84 9.22 4.12
CA ARG A 17 -14.54 8.80 5.35
C ARG A 17 -15.95 9.36 5.43
N HIS A 18 -16.19 10.51 4.82
CA HIS A 18 -17.45 11.25 4.91
C HIS A 18 -18.22 11.21 3.59
N GLY A 19 -18.27 10.06 2.90
CA GLY A 19 -19.08 9.89 1.68
C GLY A 19 -18.46 10.45 0.38
N GLY A 20 -17.18 10.84 0.41
CA GLY A 20 -16.41 11.22 -0.78
C GLY A 20 -15.74 10.05 -1.50
N SER A 21 -16.08 8.81 -1.15
CA SER A 21 -15.68 7.60 -1.88
C SER A 21 -16.82 7.10 -2.74
N MET A 22 -16.51 6.59 -3.92
CA MET A 22 -17.46 5.93 -4.80
C MET A 22 -17.37 4.42 -4.64
N GLU A 23 -18.46 3.72 -4.95
CA GLU A 23 -18.50 2.26 -5.06
C GLU A 23 -17.99 1.82 -6.43
N CYS A 24 -17.58 0.55 -6.49
CA CYS A 24 -17.19 -0.08 -7.74
C CYS A 24 -18.41 -0.21 -8.67
N LYS A 25 -18.26 0.19 -9.93
CA LYS A 25 -19.31 0.11 -10.97
C LYS A 25 -19.75 -1.32 -11.32
N VAL A 26 -18.98 -2.32 -10.90
CA VAL A 26 -19.33 -3.74 -11.11
C VAL A 26 -20.52 -4.10 -10.22
N THR A 27 -21.57 -4.61 -10.84
CA THR A 27 -22.81 -5.06 -10.18
C THR A 27 -22.51 -6.07 -9.07
N GLY A 28 -23.01 -5.81 -7.86
CA GLY A 28 -22.79 -6.66 -6.68
C GLY A 28 -21.43 -6.46 -5.98
N CYS A 29 -20.60 -5.53 -6.44
CA CYS A 29 -19.32 -5.24 -5.78
C CYS A 29 -19.46 -4.13 -4.72
N VAL A 30 -19.36 -4.50 -3.45
CA VAL A 30 -19.38 -3.55 -2.31
C VAL A 30 -18.03 -2.85 -2.08
N ASN A 31 -17.04 -3.14 -2.92
CA ASN A 31 -15.72 -2.52 -2.78
C ASN A 31 -15.74 -1.08 -3.27
N ARG A 32 -14.91 -0.24 -2.62
CA ARG A 32 -14.73 1.15 -3.04
C ARG A 32 -13.94 1.23 -4.34
N ALA A 33 -14.39 2.11 -5.23
CA ALA A 33 -13.64 2.46 -6.42
C ALA A 33 -12.37 3.23 -6.05
N LYS A 34 -11.25 2.83 -6.65
CA LYS A 34 -9.96 3.52 -6.51
C LYS A 34 -9.72 4.50 -7.66
N SER A 35 -9.96 4.07 -8.88
CA SER A 35 -9.85 4.90 -10.08
C SER A 35 -10.84 4.41 -11.15
N ARG A 36 -11.23 5.29 -12.06
CA ARG A 36 -12.12 4.98 -13.20
C ARG A 36 -13.49 4.37 -12.82
N GLY A 37 -13.87 4.46 -11.54
CA GLY A 37 -15.08 3.82 -11.00
C GLY A 37 -14.92 2.33 -10.67
N PHE A 38 -13.71 1.79 -10.63
CA PHE A 38 -13.46 0.38 -10.33
C PHE A 38 -12.59 0.19 -9.08
N CYS A 39 -12.78 -0.93 -8.37
CA CYS A 39 -11.92 -1.33 -7.26
C CYS A 39 -10.60 -1.95 -7.77
N TRP A 40 -9.69 -2.33 -6.87
CA TRP A 40 -8.42 -2.96 -7.26
C TRP A 40 -8.60 -4.20 -8.13
N SER A 41 -9.54 -5.08 -7.75
CA SER A 41 -9.79 -6.34 -8.45
C SER A 41 -10.52 -6.17 -9.79
N HIS A 42 -11.22 -5.06 -9.97
CA HIS A 42 -12.02 -4.78 -11.17
C HIS A 42 -11.38 -3.73 -12.10
N GLY A 43 -10.06 -3.52 -12.02
CA GLY A 43 -9.32 -2.67 -12.95
C GLY A 43 -9.13 -1.21 -12.51
N GLY A 44 -9.42 -0.89 -11.25
CA GLY A 44 -9.12 0.41 -10.64
C GLY A 44 -7.67 0.58 -10.20
N GLY A 45 -6.85 -0.48 -10.30
CA GLY A 45 -5.42 -0.44 -10.06
C GLY A 45 -4.62 -0.27 -11.34
N THR A 46 -3.46 0.39 -11.26
CA THR A 46 -2.50 0.48 -12.36
C THR A 46 -1.72 -0.83 -12.47
N LYS A 47 -1.52 -1.37 -13.66
CA LYS A 47 -0.66 -2.56 -13.86
C LYS A 47 0.79 -2.24 -13.55
N CYS A 48 1.54 -3.26 -13.15
CA CYS A 48 2.99 -3.19 -13.01
C CYS A 48 3.64 -2.85 -14.37
N LYS A 49 4.63 -1.96 -14.37
CA LYS A 49 5.39 -1.55 -15.55
C LYS A 49 6.35 -2.62 -16.07
N SER A 50 6.74 -3.56 -15.22
CA SER A 50 7.54 -4.72 -15.64
C SER A 50 6.70 -5.62 -16.55
N ASP A 51 7.21 -6.01 -17.71
CA ASP A 51 6.56 -6.91 -18.66
C ASP A 51 7.19 -8.31 -18.59
N PRO A 52 6.41 -9.41 -18.61
CA PRO A 52 4.94 -9.50 -18.65
C PRO A 52 4.34 -9.64 -17.23
N CYS A 53 4.17 -8.53 -16.49
CA CYS A 53 3.57 -8.56 -15.14
C CYS A 53 2.12 -8.05 -15.14
N GLU A 54 1.18 -8.95 -14.81
CA GLU A 54 -0.23 -8.59 -14.66
C GLU A 54 -0.62 -8.11 -13.26
N LYS A 55 0.33 -8.14 -12.32
CA LYS A 55 0.08 -7.69 -10.94
C LYS A 55 -0.15 -6.18 -10.89
N ILE A 56 -0.92 -5.75 -9.90
CA ILE A 56 -1.16 -4.32 -9.67
C ILE A 56 0.07 -3.66 -9.05
N ALA A 57 0.40 -2.47 -9.55
CA ALA A 57 1.43 -1.62 -9.01
C ALA A 57 1.04 -1.10 -7.62
N ILE A 58 1.98 -1.22 -6.68
CA ILE A 58 1.83 -0.73 -5.31
C ILE A 58 2.39 0.68 -5.20
N SER A 59 3.61 0.89 -5.70
CA SER A 59 4.31 2.18 -5.75
C SER A 59 5.23 2.24 -6.96
N ASN A 60 5.59 3.46 -7.42
CA ASN A 60 6.48 3.71 -8.56
C ASN A 60 6.07 3.02 -9.88
N GLY A 61 4.82 2.58 -9.99
CA GLY A 61 4.35 1.79 -11.14
C GLY A 61 4.80 0.33 -11.12
N LEU A 62 5.36 -0.17 -10.03
CA LEU A 62 5.85 -1.55 -9.89
C LEU A 62 5.01 -2.30 -8.85
N CYS A 63 4.84 -3.61 -9.06
CA CYS A 63 4.20 -4.47 -8.06
C CYS A 63 5.17 -4.78 -6.91
N TRP A 64 4.68 -5.42 -5.86
CA TRP A 64 5.49 -5.83 -4.72
C TRP A 64 6.77 -6.60 -5.11
N ALA A 65 6.65 -7.56 -6.04
CA ALA A 65 7.77 -8.38 -6.48
C ALA A 65 8.81 -7.62 -7.32
N HIS A 66 8.39 -6.54 -7.99
CA HIS A 66 9.23 -5.76 -8.88
C HIS A 66 9.68 -4.41 -8.28
N GLY A 67 9.66 -4.26 -6.95
CA GLY A 67 10.18 -3.04 -6.29
C GLY A 67 9.14 -1.96 -5.97
N GLY A 68 7.85 -2.31 -5.99
CA GLY A 68 6.74 -1.42 -5.62
C GLY A 68 6.60 -1.14 -4.13
N GLY A 69 7.51 -1.61 -3.28
CA GLY A 69 7.44 -1.44 -1.83
C GLY A 69 8.79 -1.64 -1.16
N LYS A 70 8.89 -1.17 0.10
CA LYS A 70 10.14 -1.24 0.88
C LYS A 70 10.41 -2.66 1.38
N ARG A 71 11.64 -3.13 1.18
CA ARG A 71 12.11 -4.43 1.68
C ARG A 71 12.67 -4.30 3.09
N CYS A 72 12.72 -5.41 3.79
CA CYS A 72 13.39 -5.48 5.08
C CYS A 72 14.87 -5.10 4.91
N ILE A 73 15.40 -4.29 5.83
CA ILE A 73 16.82 -3.89 5.86
C ILE A 73 17.77 -5.04 6.27
N VAL A 74 17.22 -6.16 6.73
CA VAL A 74 18.02 -7.34 7.09
C VAL A 74 18.42 -8.05 5.81
N GLU A 75 19.72 -8.28 5.65
CA GLU A 75 20.30 -9.02 4.52
C GLU A 75 19.56 -10.35 4.31
N ASP A 76 19.40 -10.74 3.05
CA ASP A 76 18.63 -11.92 2.60
C ASP A 76 17.11 -11.90 2.92
N CYS A 77 16.61 -10.88 3.62
CA CYS A 77 15.19 -10.81 3.97
C CYS A 77 14.35 -10.10 2.89
N MET A 78 13.66 -10.90 2.08
CA MET A 78 12.75 -10.41 1.03
C MET A 78 11.34 -10.03 1.55
N LYS A 79 11.14 -10.00 2.87
CA LYS A 79 9.83 -9.69 3.46
C LYS A 79 9.51 -8.20 3.40
N GLN A 80 8.22 -7.90 3.48
CA GLN A 80 7.73 -6.53 3.44
C GLN A 80 8.06 -5.73 4.70
N ALA A 81 8.46 -4.48 4.50
CA ALA A 81 8.79 -3.56 5.56
C ALA A 81 8.12 -2.20 5.33
N TYR A 82 8.03 -1.43 6.41
CA TYR A 82 7.41 -0.12 6.42
C TYR A 82 8.26 0.83 7.27
N GLU A 83 8.13 2.14 7.03
CA GLU A 83 8.82 3.13 7.89
C GLU A 83 8.39 3.02 9.36
N ARG A 84 7.10 2.73 9.63
CA ARG A 84 6.60 2.51 10.99
C ARG A 84 7.23 1.31 11.71
N THR A 85 7.88 0.41 10.98
CA THR A 85 8.59 -0.75 11.52
C THR A 85 10.10 -0.58 11.35
N GLN A 86 10.60 0.66 11.24
CA GLN A 86 12.01 1.01 10.99
C GLN A 86 12.63 0.27 9.79
N ASN A 87 11.85 0.06 8.73
CA ASN A 87 12.26 -0.72 7.56
C ASN A 87 12.62 -2.19 7.89
N TYR A 88 12.20 -2.71 9.04
CA TYR A 88 12.17 -4.14 9.30
C TYR A 88 10.84 -4.76 8.89
N CYS A 89 10.88 -6.03 8.49
CA CYS A 89 9.66 -6.82 8.39
C CYS A 89 9.05 -7.08 9.77
N ASN A 90 7.78 -7.49 9.85
CA ASN A 90 7.12 -7.71 11.15
C ASN A 90 7.92 -8.64 12.09
N SER A 91 8.54 -9.70 11.56
CA SER A 91 9.33 -10.64 12.37
C SER A 91 10.63 -10.00 12.88
N HIS A 92 11.42 -9.36 12.01
CA HIS A 92 12.64 -8.66 12.42
C HIS A 92 12.35 -7.45 13.30
N TYR A 93 11.23 -6.75 13.08
CA TYR A 93 10.80 -5.66 13.94
C TYR A 93 10.48 -6.14 15.36
N GLN A 94 9.88 -7.34 15.50
CA GLN A 94 9.66 -7.95 16.81
C GLN A 94 10.98 -8.30 17.49
N GLN A 95 11.92 -8.93 16.76
CA GLN A 95 13.25 -9.27 17.28
C GLN A 95 14.03 -8.02 17.71
N TRP A 96 14.01 -6.98 16.88
CA TRP A 96 14.58 -5.66 17.16
C TRP A 96 13.96 -5.05 18.43
N LYS A 97 12.64 -5.08 18.56
CA LYS A 97 11.91 -4.56 19.72
C LYS A 97 12.23 -5.32 21.00
N LEU A 98 12.55 -6.61 20.89
CA LEU A 98 12.91 -7.48 22.02
C LEU A 98 14.40 -7.41 22.39
N GLY A 99 15.19 -6.53 21.75
CA GLY A 99 16.60 -6.31 22.11
C GLY A 99 17.55 -7.42 21.66
N HIS A 100 17.12 -8.31 20.75
CA HIS A 100 18.05 -9.22 20.09
C HIS A 100 18.84 -8.41 19.05
N SER A 101 20.16 -8.36 19.20
CA SER A 101 21.08 -7.70 18.28
C SER A 101 20.93 -8.29 16.88
N LEU A 102 20.10 -7.65 16.05
CA LEU A 102 20.13 -7.87 14.61
C LEU A 102 21.52 -7.46 14.13
N PRO A 103 22.17 -8.22 13.24
CA PRO A 103 23.46 -7.82 12.68
C PRO A 103 23.21 -6.51 11.93
N LEU A 104 23.65 -5.41 12.55
CA LEU A 104 23.86 -4.15 11.85
C LEU A 104 24.90 -4.45 10.79
N THR A 105 24.48 -4.46 9.53
CA THR A 105 25.37 -4.50 8.38
C THR A 105 26.48 -3.47 8.59
N SER A 106 27.72 -3.96 8.71
CA SER A 106 28.92 -3.13 8.78
C SER A 106 28.98 -2.22 7.55
N ALA A 107 29.19 -0.93 7.79
CA ALA A 107 29.52 0.04 6.76
C ALA A 107 30.95 -0.20 6.23
#